data_AF-A0A183MMW4-F1
#
_entry.id   AF-A0A183MMW4-F1
#
_cell.length_a   1.000
_cell.length_b   1.000
_cell.length_c   1.000
_cell.angle_alpha   90.00
_cell.angle_beta   90.00
_cell.angle_gamma   90.00
#
_symmetry.space_group_name_H-M   'P 1'
#
loop_
_entity.id
_entity.type
_entity.pdbx_description
1 polymer ?
#
loop_
_entity_poly.entity_id
_entity_poly.type
_entity_poly.pdbx_seq_one_letter_code
_entity_poly.pdbx_strand_id
1 'polypeptide(L)'
;MQVKTNSRASASASVSLVKHKGKSKILKYNTENTNPITLDEEALEEEEAFTYLHRIIDEQGGLGADVNANIGKASATFLQLRNIWDSKQLSTTIKVRIFNTNVLTVLLYGPETWRTTTTISNMVQVFINNCLRKVLNIR
;
A
#
# COMPACT_ATOMS: atom_id res chain seq x y z
N MET A 1 13.34 22.23 3.39
CA MET A 1 11.96 21.77 3.72
C MET A 1 11.12 22.89 4.33
N GLN A 2 11.61 23.62 5.35
CA GLN A 2 10.87 24.71 6.01
C GLN A 2 10.24 25.74 5.06
N VAL A 3 10.98 26.22 4.05
CA VAL A 3 10.48 27.20 3.07
C VAL A 3 9.21 26.71 2.36
N LYS A 4 9.15 25.42 1.98
CA LYS A 4 7.96 24.83 1.33
C LYS A 4 6.80 24.70 2.32
N THR A 5 7.06 24.33 3.56
CA THR A 5 6.04 24.25 4.62
C THR A 5 5.40 25.62 4.87
N ASN A 6 6.22 26.68 4.98
CA ASN A 6 5.75 28.06 5.15
C ASN A 6 4.94 28.54 3.93
N SER A 7 5.43 28.25 2.72
CA SER A 7 4.71 28.58 1.47
C SER A 7 3.35 27.89 1.41
N ARG A 8 3.27 26.58 1.73
CA ARG A 8 2.01 25.83 1.76
C ARG A 8 1.06 26.35 2.83
N ALA A 9 1.58 26.73 4.00
CA ALA A 9 0.80 27.33 5.07
C ALA A 9 0.16 28.65 4.63
N SER A 10 0.93 29.54 4.01
CA SER A 10 0.46 30.81 3.47
C SER A 10 -0.60 30.62 2.36
N ALA A 11 -0.34 29.71 1.41
CA ALA A 11 -1.28 29.39 0.34
C ALA A 11 -2.58 28.75 0.84
N SER A 12 -2.55 27.99 1.94
CA SER A 12 -3.77 27.44 2.56
C SER A 12 -4.57 28.54 3.25
N ALA A 13 -3.89 29.46 3.94
CA ALA A 13 -4.53 30.58 4.62
C ALA A 13 -5.22 31.54 3.65
N SER A 14 -4.64 31.78 2.45
CA SER A 14 -5.26 32.66 1.45
C SER A 14 -6.60 32.14 0.92
N VAL A 15 -6.84 30.82 1.00
CA VAL A 15 -8.13 30.18 0.65
C VAL A 15 -8.94 29.79 1.89
N SER A 16 -8.61 30.34 3.06
CA SER A 16 -9.30 30.08 4.34
C SER A 16 -9.30 28.60 4.79
N LEU A 17 -8.33 27.80 4.35
CA LEU A 17 -8.17 26.43 4.83
C LEU A 17 -7.42 26.41 6.18
N VAL A 18 -8.02 25.73 7.15
CA VAL A 18 -7.42 25.53 8.48
C VAL A 18 -6.55 24.27 8.47
N LYS A 19 -5.28 24.43 8.84
CA LYS A 19 -4.34 23.32 8.98
C LYS A 19 -4.60 22.58 10.29
N HIS A 20 -4.90 21.29 10.21
CA HIS A 20 -5.06 20.46 11.40
C HIS A 20 -3.69 20.00 11.92
N LYS A 21 -3.22 20.62 12.99
CA LYS A 21 -1.89 20.39 13.55
C LYS A 21 -1.65 18.93 13.95
N GLY A 22 -2.54 18.32 14.73
CA GLY A 22 -2.38 16.92 15.16
C GLY A 22 -2.48 15.86 14.04
N LYS A 23 -2.86 16.26 12.82
CA LYS A 23 -2.87 15.38 11.64
C LYS A 23 -1.68 15.66 10.71
N SER A 24 -0.92 16.71 10.99
CA SER A 24 0.23 17.13 10.20
C SER A 24 1.47 16.58 10.87
N LYS A 25 2.09 15.59 10.23
CA LYS A 25 3.31 14.94 10.71
C LYS A 25 4.36 14.88 9.61
N ILE A 26 5.59 14.57 9.98
CA ILE A 26 6.72 14.56 9.06
C ILE A 26 7.35 13.17 9.04
N LEU A 27 7.51 12.63 7.84
CA LEU A 27 8.39 11.50 7.59
C LEU A 27 9.64 12.02 6.89
N LYS A 28 10.82 11.66 7.42
CA LYS A 28 12.09 11.90 6.75
C LYS A 28 12.41 10.71 5.85
N TYR A 29 12.80 11.00 4.62
CA TYR A 29 13.17 9.99 3.63
C TYR A 29 14.50 10.39 2.99
N ASN A 30 15.50 9.51 3.04
CA ASN A 30 16.83 9.72 2.45
C ASN A 30 17.48 11.08 2.81
N THR A 31 17.32 11.56 4.05
CA THR A 31 17.88 12.84 4.48
C THR A 31 18.45 12.76 5.88
N GLU A 32 19.68 13.26 6.06
CA GLU A 32 20.35 13.38 7.37
C GLU A 32 19.93 14.66 8.13
N ASN A 33 18.98 15.43 7.59
CA ASN A 33 18.58 16.70 8.19
C ASN A 33 17.81 16.47 9.50
N THR A 34 18.44 16.83 10.61
CA THR A 34 17.87 16.77 11.97
C THR A 34 17.12 18.04 12.36
N ASN A 35 17.15 19.10 11.55
CA ASN A 35 16.49 20.35 11.90
C ASN A 35 14.97 20.17 11.98
N PRO A 36 14.34 20.57 13.10
CA PRO A 36 12.89 20.47 13.26
C PRO A 36 12.21 21.38 12.24
N ILE A 37 11.09 20.89 11.70
CA ILE A 37 10.25 21.69 10.81
C ILE A 37 9.06 22.19 11.63
N THR A 38 8.85 23.50 11.59
CA THR A 38 7.79 24.14 12.35
C THR A 38 6.58 24.47 11.49
N LEU A 39 5.40 24.40 12.07
CA LEU A 39 4.14 24.86 11.50
C LEU A 39 3.49 25.82 12.50
N ASP A 40 3.36 27.08 12.11
CA ASP A 40 2.84 28.14 13.01
C ASP A 40 3.62 28.16 14.34
N GLU A 41 4.95 28.16 14.24
CA GLU A 41 5.93 28.19 15.35
C GLU A 41 6.01 26.93 16.22
N GLU A 42 5.18 25.93 15.97
CA GLU A 42 5.18 24.65 16.67
C GLU A 42 5.92 23.57 15.87
N ALA A 43 6.82 22.82 16.51
CA ALA A 43 7.53 21.72 15.85
C ALA A 43 6.56 20.58 15.52
N LEU A 44 6.59 20.11 14.27
CA LEU A 44 5.78 18.96 13.86
C LEU A 44 6.42 17.65 14.35
N GLU A 45 5.58 16.71 14.79
CA GLU A 45 6.01 15.37 15.16
C GLU A 45 6.62 14.62 13.96
N GLU A 46 7.72 13.93 14.23
CA GLU A 46 8.36 13.02 13.27
C GLU A 46 7.80 11.60 13.48
N GLU A 47 7.39 10.95 12.40
CA GLU A 47 6.95 9.55 12.40
C GLU A 47 7.90 8.69 11.56
N GLU A 48 8.09 7.44 11.96
CA GLU A 48 8.89 6.45 11.23
C GLU A 48 8.16 5.85 10.02
N ALA A 49 6.81 5.86 10.05
CA ALA A 49 5.98 5.43 8.94
C ALA A 49 4.59 6.09 8.96
N PHE A 50 4.01 6.33 7.77
CA PHE A 50 2.64 6.80 7.62
C PHE A 50 1.81 5.89 6.73
N THR A 51 0.49 5.82 7.01
CA THR A 51 -0.47 5.19 6.10
C THR A 51 -1.13 6.26 5.23
N TYR A 52 -0.78 6.30 3.95
CA TYR A 52 -1.40 7.18 2.96
C TYR A 52 -2.15 6.37 1.93
N LEU A 53 -3.47 6.59 1.80
CA LEU A 53 -4.34 5.88 0.86
C LEU A 53 -4.16 4.36 0.91
N HIS A 54 -4.10 3.78 2.11
CA HIS A 54 -3.87 2.35 2.39
C HIS A 54 -2.46 1.80 2.10
N ARG A 55 -1.51 2.66 1.75
CA ARG A 55 -0.09 2.30 1.60
C ARG A 55 0.71 2.77 2.81
N ILE A 56 1.59 1.90 3.29
CA ILE A 56 2.57 2.26 4.31
C ILE A 56 3.80 2.85 3.60
N ILE A 57 4.22 4.05 4.03
CA ILE A 57 5.45 4.68 3.59
C ILE A 57 6.32 4.82 4.84
N ASP A 58 7.44 4.12 4.85
CA ASP A 58 8.44 4.15 5.92
C ASP A 58 9.68 4.97 5.53
N GLU A 59 10.55 5.24 6.50
CA GLU A 59 11.80 5.97 6.30
C GLU A 59 12.75 5.27 5.30
N GLN A 60 12.63 3.94 5.15
CA GLN A 60 13.43 3.16 4.22
C GLN A 60 12.89 3.19 2.78
N GLY A 61 11.69 3.74 2.56
CA GLY A 61 10.98 3.69 1.28
C GLY A 61 10.66 2.26 0.83
N GLY A 62 10.56 1.33 1.78
CA GLY A 62 10.41 -0.09 1.58
C GLY A 62 9.04 -0.45 1.03
N LEU A 63 8.98 -0.77 -0.26
CA LEU A 63 7.77 -1.32 -0.91
C LEU A 63 7.36 -2.70 -0.37
N GLY A 64 8.24 -3.39 0.37
CA GLY A 64 8.00 -4.73 0.89
C GLY A 64 6.83 -4.78 1.88
N ALA A 65 6.67 -3.77 2.73
CA ALA A 65 5.54 -3.70 3.68
C ALA A 65 4.19 -3.56 2.96
N ASP A 66 4.14 -2.73 1.92
CA ASP A 66 2.95 -2.51 1.10
C ASP A 66 2.55 -3.77 0.30
N VAL A 67 3.53 -4.40 -0.35
CA VAL A 67 3.32 -5.67 -1.06
C VAL A 67 2.82 -6.75 -0.11
N ASN A 68 3.40 -6.86 1.09
CA ASN A 68 2.95 -7.82 2.10
C ASN A 68 1.53 -7.53 2.60
N ALA A 69 1.18 -6.25 2.80
CA ALA A 69 -0.17 -5.87 3.19
C ALA A 69 -1.19 -6.26 2.10
N ASN A 70 -0.86 -6.05 0.82
CA ASN A 70 -1.72 -6.44 -0.29
C ASN A 70 -1.83 -7.97 -0.46
N ILE A 71 -0.73 -8.71 -0.25
CA ILE A 71 -0.75 -10.18 -0.18
C ILE A 71 -1.65 -10.65 0.97
N GLY A 72 -1.59 -10.01 2.14
CA GLY A 72 -2.46 -10.32 3.27
C GLY A 72 -3.94 -10.13 2.95
N LYS A 73 -4.30 -8.99 2.34
CA LYS A 73 -5.68 -8.71 1.88
C LYS A 73 -6.15 -9.71 0.83
N ALA A 74 -5.33 -9.96 -0.20
CA ALA A 74 -5.64 -10.91 -1.26
C ALA A 74 -5.78 -12.34 -0.72
N SER A 75 -4.96 -12.72 0.27
CA SER A 75 -5.06 -14.00 0.96
C SER A 75 -6.40 -14.14 1.68
N ALA A 76 -6.84 -13.10 2.39
CA ALA A 76 -8.14 -13.08 3.06
C ALA A 76 -9.30 -13.22 2.06
N THR A 77 -9.28 -12.46 0.96
CA THR A 77 -10.27 -12.57 -0.12
C THR A 77 -10.28 -13.97 -0.74
N PHE A 78 -9.10 -14.55 -1.01
CA PHE A 78 -9.00 -15.90 -1.54
C PHE A 78 -9.63 -16.93 -0.58
N LEU A 79 -9.41 -16.80 0.73
CA LEU A 79 -10.00 -17.70 1.73
C LEU A 79 -11.52 -17.56 1.84
N GLN A 80 -12.05 -16.34 1.73
CA GLN A 80 -13.49 -16.09 1.72
C GLN A 80 -14.20 -16.80 0.55
N LEU A 81 -13.53 -16.95 -0.59
CA LEU A 81 -14.04 -17.61 -1.79
C LEU A 81 -13.77 -19.13 -1.83
N ARG A 82 -13.42 -19.74 -0.69
CA ARG A 82 -13.07 -21.18 -0.60
C ARG A 82 -14.11 -22.11 -1.22
N ASN A 83 -15.39 -21.84 -0.99
CA ASN A 83 -16.50 -22.60 -1.56
C ASN A 83 -16.49 -22.62 -3.10
N ILE A 84 -16.00 -21.56 -3.75
CA ILE A 84 -15.85 -21.48 -5.21
C ILE A 84 -14.73 -22.41 -5.68
N TRP A 85 -13.60 -22.40 -4.97
CA TRP A 85 -12.43 -23.23 -5.32
C TRP A 85 -12.73 -24.71 -5.15
N ASP A 86 -13.45 -25.08 -4.09
CA ASP A 86 -13.81 -26.46 -3.75
C ASP A 86 -14.99 -26.98 -4.61
N SER A 87 -15.75 -26.11 -5.28
CA SER A 87 -16.92 -26.49 -6.08
C SER A 87 -16.55 -27.30 -7.32
N LYS A 88 -17.14 -28.48 -7.48
CA LYS A 88 -17.01 -29.32 -8.70
C LYS A 88 -17.94 -28.88 -9.84
N GLN A 89 -18.95 -28.06 -9.54
CA GLN A 89 -19.93 -27.60 -10.53
C GLN A 89 -19.40 -26.46 -11.41
N LEU A 90 -18.45 -25.69 -10.88
CA LEU A 90 -17.85 -24.57 -11.60
C LEU A 90 -16.69 -25.04 -12.47
N SER A 91 -16.69 -24.62 -13.73
CA SER A 91 -15.56 -24.89 -14.62
C SER A 91 -14.31 -24.13 -14.19
N THR A 92 -13.16 -24.69 -14.52
CA THR A 92 -11.86 -24.06 -14.27
C THR A 92 -11.79 -22.65 -14.85
N THR A 93 -12.32 -22.44 -16.06
CA THR A 93 -12.36 -21.12 -16.71
C THR A 93 -13.12 -20.10 -15.87
N ILE A 94 -14.25 -20.46 -15.27
CA ILE A 94 -15.02 -19.55 -14.42
C ILE A 94 -14.24 -19.24 -13.13
N LYS A 95 -13.65 -20.24 -12.49
CA LYS A 95 -12.85 -20.03 -11.26
C LYS A 95 -11.65 -19.10 -11.51
N VAL A 96 -10.94 -19.28 -12.62
CA VAL A 96 -9.82 -18.41 -13.00
C VAL A 96 -10.30 -16.98 -13.25
N ARG A 97 -11.46 -16.79 -13.90
CA ARG A 97 -12.04 -15.44 -14.07
C ARG A 97 -12.38 -14.80 -12.73
N ILE A 98 -12.95 -15.55 -11.78
CA ILE A 98 -13.27 -15.05 -10.43
C ILE A 98 -11.99 -14.68 -9.67
N PHE A 99 -10.94 -15.51 -9.76
CA PHE A 99 -9.64 -15.21 -9.18
C PHE A 99 -9.06 -13.90 -9.75
N ASN A 100 -9.06 -13.74 -11.07
CA ASN A 100 -8.52 -12.55 -11.73
C ASN A 100 -9.29 -11.26 -11.36
N THR A 101 -10.61 -11.34 -11.16
CA THR A 101 -11.43 -10.16 -10.88
C THR A 101 -11.49 -9.78 -9.41
N ASN A 102 -11.40 -10.74 -8.49
CA ASN A 102 -11.59 -10.49 -7.05
C ASN A 102 -10.28 -10.56 -6.24
N VAL A 103 -9.38 -11.48 -6.58
CA VAL A 103 -8.15 -11.70 -5.81
C VAL A 103 -6.98 -10.95 -6.43
N LEU A 104 -6.80 -11.06 -7.75
CA LEU A 104 -5.68 -10.41 -8.44
C LEU A 104 -5.80 -8.88 -8.41
N THR A 105 -7.01 -8.33 -8.47
CA THR A 105 -7.27 -6.89 -8.35
C THR A 105 -6.89 -6.34 -6.98
N VAL A 106 -7.13 -7.09 -5.90
CA VAL A 106 -6.73 -6.71 -4.53
C VAL A 106 -5.22 -6.83 -4.35
N LEU A 107 -4.62 -7.88 -4.91
CA LEU A 107 -3.16 -8.07 -4.86
C LEU A 107 -2.41 -6.95 -5.59
N LEU A 108 -2.90 -6.59 -6.77
CA LEU A 108 -2.31 -5.59 -7.66
C LEU A 108 -3.00 -4.23 -7.53
N TYR A 109 -3.41 -3.86 -6.32
CA TYR A 109 -3.90 -2.51 -6.06
C TYR A 109 -2.72 -1.58 -5.73
N GLY A 110 -2.57 -0.48 -6.48
CA GLY A 110 -1.45 0.48 -6.36
C GLY A 110 -0.09 0.10 -6.99
N PRO A 111 0.01 -0.79 -8.00
CA PRO A 111 1.28 -1.26 -8.58
C PRO A 111 2.02 -0.17 -9.36
N GLU A 112 1.33 0.92 -9.74
CA GLU A 112 1.92 2.06 -10.46
C GLU A 112 3.06 2.71 -9.68
N THR A 113 3.11 2.48 -8.37
CA THR A 113 4.12 3.03 -7.48
C THR A 113 5.13 2.01 -7.00
N TRP A 114 4.98 0.74 -7.41
CA TRP A 114 5.95 -0.31 -7.12
C TRP A 114 7.12 -0.19 -8.09
N ARG A 115 8.33 -0.10 -7.54
CA ARG A 115 9.55 -0.35 -8.30
C ARG A 115 9.54 -1.83 -8.67
N THR A 116 9.58 -2.14 -9.96
CA THR A 116 9.63 -3.52 -10.47
C THR A 116 10.97 -4.15 -10.11
N THR A 117 11.14 -4.56 -8.87
CA THR A 117 12.32 -5.30 -8.40
C THR A 117 12.06 -6.79 -8.53
N THR A 118 13.11 -7.55 -8.77
CA THR A 118 13.05 -9.02 -8.84
C THR A 118 12.46 -9.61 -7.56
N THR A 119 12.76 -9.02 -6.39
CA THR A 119 12.21 -9.44 -5.10
C THR A 119 10.69 -9.29 -5.03
N ILE A 120 10.16 -8.12 -5.40
CA ILE A 120 8.71 -7.87 -5.36
C ILE A 120 7.99 -8.78 -6.37
N SER A 121 8.53 -8.90 -7.58
CA SER A 121 8.00 -9.80 -8.60
C SER A 121 7.95 -11.25 -8.10
N ASN A 122 9.03 -11.73 -7.46
CA ASN A 122 9.08 -13.07 -6.89
C ASN A 122 8.04 -13.28 -5.78
N MET A 123 7.86 -12.33 -4.88
CA MET A 123 6.87 -12.43 -3.79
C MET A 123 5.45 -12.55 -4.33
N VAL A 124 5.09 -11.68 -5.28
CA VAL A 124 3.78 -11.68 -5.96
C VAL A 124 3.57 -12.99 -6.72
N GLN A 125 4.59 -13.43 -7.47
CA GLN A 125 4.51 -14.65 -8.26
C GLN A 125 4.34 -15.91 -7.40
N VAL A 126 5.04 -16.00 -6.27
CA VAL A 126 4.88 -17.11 -5.31
C VAL A 126 3.44 -17.18 -4.82
N PHE A 127 2.85 -16.04 -4.44
CA PHE A 127 1.46 -16.00 -3.98
C PHE A 127 0.47 -16.41 -5.09
N ILE A 128 0.60 -15.85 -6.30
CA ILE A 128 -0.27 -16.19 -7.44
C ILE A 128 -0.18 -17.68 -7.77
N ASN A 129 1.03 -18.23 -7.87
CA ASN A 129 1.24 -19.64 -8.19
C ASN A 129 0.61 -20.56 -7.13
N ASN A 130 0.74 -20.21 -5.85
CA ASN A 130 0.13 -20.98 -4.76
C ASN A 130 -1.41 -20.97 -4.85
N CYS A 131 -2.01 -19.83 -5.19
CA CYS A 131 -3.46 -19.73 -5.38
C CYS A 131 -3.93 -20.53 -6.60
N LEU A 132 -3.24 -20.38 -7.74
CA LEU A 132 -3.60 -21.06 -8.99
C LEU A 132 -3.50 -22.58 -8.86
N ARG A 133 -2.48 -23.12 -8.17
CA ARG A 133 -2.41 -24.57 -7.89
C ARG A 133 -3.68 -25.09 -7.21
N LYS A 134 -4.20 -24.34 -6.23
CA LYS A 134 -5.46 -24.70 -5.54
C LYS A 134 -6.68 -24.58 -6.46
N VAL A 135 -6.78 -23.49 -7.22
CA VAL A 135 -7.89 -23.27 -8.17
C VAL A 135 -7.93 -24.35 -9.26
N LEU A 136 -6.76 -24.77 -9.74
CA LEU A 136 -6.58 -25.77 -10.80
C LEU A 136 -6.54 -27.21 -10.26
N ASN A 137 -6.56 -27.40 -8.95
CA ASN A 137 -6.42 -28.70 -8.28
C ASN A 137 -5.14 -29.46 -8.68
N ILE A 138 -4.03 -28.74 -8.80
CA ILE A 138 -2.69 -29.28 -9.10
C ILE A 138 -1.95 -29.46 -7.77
N ARG A 139 -1.44 -30.68 -7.53
CA ARG A 139 -0.67 -31.05 -6.34
C ARG A 139 0.78 -30.57 -6.43
#